data_AF-A0A1E3B0X7-F1
#
_entry.id   AF-A0A1E3B0X7-F1
#
_cell.length_a   1.000
_cell.length_b   1.000
_cell.length_c   1.000
_cell.angle_alpha   90.00
_cell.angle_beta   90.00
_cell.angle_gamma   90.00
#
_symmetry.space_group_name_H-M   'P 1'
#
loop_
_entity.id
_entity.type
_entity.pdbx_description
1 polymer ?
#
loop_
_entity_poly.entity_id
_entity_poly.type
_entity_poly.pdbx_seq_one_letter_code
_entity_poly.pdbx_strand_id
1 'polypeptide(L)'
;MDVSIAKEEPVDSNETAMSPESPPPEEQDSEFESPAPTPTPKKRFRKKNAATDPGDQGCESPTKKTKTKSPKKPVGLGPIPTSYEEASDEDKLLIRMKEVDNKPWAEIKKALEEITGTELGAGLHVRYSRMKANFVVFEKGDEQVLMQSKKEIEDKFEVEKWQKIADSIETKTGNKYPSSAVQKMYKELNRKSNGNGAAVKDEE
;
A
#
# COMPACT_ATOMS: atom_id res chain seq x y z
N MET A 1 21.69 -62.14 12.88
CA MET A 1 20.62 -63.16 12.82
C MET A 1 19.71 -62.93 14.01
N ASP A 2 18.44 -63.29 13.81
CA ASP A 2 17.29 -63.23 14.71
C ASP A 2 16.46 -61.95 14.82
N VAL A 3 15.25 -62.10 14.29
CA VAL A 3 14.04 -61.28 14.32
C VAL A 3 13.08 -62.00 15.24
N SER A 4 12.34 -61.29 16.11
CA SER A 4 11.01 -61.64 16.67
C SER A 4 10.76 -60.87 17.97
N ILE A 5 9.55 -60.56 18.45
CA ILE A 5 8.19 -60.33 17.91
C ILE A 5 7.33 -60.00 19.16
N ALA A 6 6.35 -59.10 18.99
CA ALA A 6 5.09 -58.95 19.74
C ALA A 6 5.07 -58.61 21.26
N LYS A 7 4.14 -57.69 21.61
CA LYS A 7 2.86 -57.94 22.31
C LYS A 7 2.56 -56.83 23.34
N GLU A 8 1.70 -55.88 22.99
CA GLU A 8 0.30 -55.69 23.47
C GLU A 8 0.12 -55.30 24.95
N GLU A 9 -0.80 -54.34 25.10
CA GLU A 9 -1.54 -53.71 26.23
C GLU A 9 -2.02 -54.66 27.37
N PRO A 10 -2.74 -54.27 28.46
CA PRO A 10 -3.59 -53.06 28.68
C PRO A 10 -3.68 -52.51 30.13
N VAL A 11 -4.37 -51.38 30.31
CA VAL A 11 -5.05 -51.05 31.58
C VAL A 11 -6.50 -50.61 31.35
N ASP A 12 -7.37 -51.51 31.78
CA ASP A 12 -8.79 -51.50 32.17
C ASP A 12 -9.65 -50.22 32.19
N SER A 13 -10.79 -50.31 31.46
CA SER A 13 -12.22 -50.23 31.89
C SER A 13 -12.54 -49.94 33.38
N ASN A 14 -13.67 -49.38 33.82
CA ASN A 14 -15.06 -49.45 33.33
C ASN A 14 -16.00 -48.44 34.05
N GLU A 15 -17.07 -48.04 33.33
CA GLU A 15 -18.45 -47.64 33.72
C GLU A 15 -18.82 -47.22 35.16
N THR A 16 -19.65 -46.17 35.27
CA THR A 16 -21.11 -46.35 35.44
C THR A 16 -21.87 -45.02 35.27
N ALA A 17 -22.95 -45.10 34.49
CA ALA A 17 -23.87 -44.07 34.03
C ALA A 17 -24.71 -43.38 35.12
N MET A 18 -25.19 -42.16 34.83
CA MET A 18 -26.61 -41.79 34.92
C MET A 18 -26.87 -40.50 34.12
N SER A 19 -27.69 -40.63 33.08
CA SER A 19 -28.54 -39.56 32.49
C SER A 19 -29.94 -39.74 33.13
N PRO A 20 -30.82 -38.72 33.26
CA PRO A 20 -31.26 -37.88 32.13
C PRO A 20 -31.56 -36.41 32.49
N GLU A 21 -31.80 -35.56 31.48
CA GLU A 21 -32.97 -34.66 31.33
C GLU A 21 -32.64 -33.42 30.47
N SER A 22 -33.24 -33.35 29.27
CA SER A 22 -33.35 -32.14 28.44
C SER A 22 -34.64 -31.38 28.82
N PRO A 23 -34.71 -30.03 28.71
CA PRO A 23 -35.13 -29.37 27.44
C PRO A 23 -34.51 -27.95 27.25
N PRO A 24 -34.97 -27.12 26.29
CA PRO A 24 -34.91 -27.16 24.83
C PRO A 24 -33.93 -26.08 24.26
N PRO A 25 -33.74 -25.93 22.93
CA PRO A 25 -32.67 -25.10 22.37
C PRO A 25 -33.10 -23.63 22.31
N GLU A 26 -32.28 -22.74 22.89
CA GLU A 26 -32.43 -21.30 22.69
C GLU A 26 -31.63 -20.92 21.42
N GLU A 27 -32.38 -20.74 20.33
CA GLU A 27 -31.91 -20.11 19.11
C GLU A 27 -31.54 -18.65 19.42
N GLN A 28 -30.25 -18.37 19.59
CA GLN A 28 -29.74 -17.02 19.49
C GLN A 28 -29.14 -16.81 18.11
N ASP A 29 -30.03 -16.36 17.23
CA ASP A 29 -29.77 -15.74 15.96
C ASP A 29 -28.84 -14.54 16.19
N SER A 30 -27.54 -14.75 16.01
CA SER A 30 -26.55 -13.67 16.03
C SER A 30 -26.41 -13.15 14.60
N GLU A 31 -27.27 -12.20 14.28
CA GLU A 31 -27.17 -11.36 13.09
C GLU A 31 -25.77 -10.73 13.03
N PHE A 32 -24.91 -11.30 12.19
CA PHE A 32 -23.66 -10.66 11.77
C PHE A 32 -24.02 -9.58 10.74
N GLU A 33 -24.44 -8.42 11.25
CA GLU A 33 -24.74 -7.24 10.45
C GLU A 33 -23.45 -6.78 9.74
N SER A 34 -23.37 -7.10 8.45
CA SER A 34 -22.32 -6.62 7.55
C SER A 34 -22.45 -5.10 7.40
N PRO A 35 -21.42 -4.29 7.72
CA PRO A 35 -21.49 -2.86 7.49
C PRO A 35 -21.52 -2.58 5.98
N ALA A 36 -22.63 -1.96 5.55
CA ALA A 36 -22.87 -1.51 4.20
C ALA A 36 -21.73 -0.59 3.68
N PRO A 37 -21.44 -0.61 2.36
CA PRO A 37 -20.42 0.24 1.77
C PRO A 37 -20.83 1.71 1.87
N THR A 38 -20.00 2.50 2.56
CA THR A 38 -20.13 3.96 2.64
C THR A 38 -19.97 4.60 1.26
N PRO A 39 -20.87 5.50 0.84
CA PRO A 39 -20.75 6.19 -0.44
C PRO A 39 -19.62 7.24 -0.37
N THR A 40 -18.61 7.07 -1.23
CA THR A 40 -17.52 8.03 -1.45
C THR A 40 -18.03 9.45 -1.75
N PRO A 41 -17.37 10.51 -1.25
CA PRO A 41 -17.83 11.88 -1.40
C PRO A 41 -17.86 12.32 -2.87
N LYS A 42 -19.06 12.64 -3.36
CA LYS A 42 -19.31 13.28 -4.66
C LYS A 42 -18.52 14.60 -4.75
N LYS A 43 -17.62 14.68 -5.73
CA LYS A 43 -16.97 15.93 -6.16
C LYS A 43 -18.05 16.97 -6.44
N ARG A 44 -18.08 18.06 -5.66
CA ARG A 44 -18.85 19.27 -5.98
C ARG A 44 -18.32 19.84 -7.30
N PHE A 45 -19.02 19.56 -8.39
CA PHE A 45 -18.88 20.31 -9.63
C PHE A 45 -19.36 21.74 -9.36
N ARG A 46 -18.41 22.68 -9.33
CA ARG A 46 -18.71 24.11 -9.30
C ARG A 46 -19.20 24.48 -10.69
N LYS A 47 -20.52 24.68 -10.83
CA LYS A 47 -21.19 25.15 -12.04
C LYS A 47 -20.68 26.56 -12.33
N LYS A 48 -19.88 26.73 -13.38
CA LYS A 48 -19.54 28.06 -13.92
C LYS A 48 -20.61 28.38 -14.96
N ASN A 49 -21.44 29.38 -14.67
CA ASN A 49 -22.37 29.94 -15.63
C ASN A 49 -21.55 30.57 -16.76
N ALA A 50 -21.84 30.16 -18.00
CA ALA A 50 -21.44 30.86 -19.22
C ALA A 50 -22.62 30.80 -20.18
N ALA A 51 -23.06 31.97 -20.62
CA ALA A 51 -24.16 32.19 -21.53
C ALA A 51 -23.79 31.74 -22.97
N THR A 52 -24.81 31.22 -23.64
CA THR A 52 -25.16 31.23 -25.08
C THR A 52 -24.07 31.60 -26.11
N ASP A 53 -23.70 30.69 -27.03
CA ASP A 53 -24.22 30.53 -28.43
C ASP A 53 -23.34 29.48 -29.20
N PRO A 54 -23.83 28.76 -30.24
CA PRO A 54 -23.24 27.53 -30.76
C PRO A 54 -22.34 27.75 -31.99
N GLY A 55 -21.34 26.88 -32.15
CA GLY A 55 -20.57 26.86 -33.39
C GLY A 55 -19.39 25.90 -33.36
N ASP A 56 -19.53 24.83 -34.14
CA ASP A 56 -18.47 24.14 -34.89
C ASP A 56 -17.73 22.93 -34.29
N GLN A 57 -17.58 21.95 -35.17
CA GLN A 57 -17.07 20.60 -34.99
C GLN A 57 -15.54 20.58 -34.89
N GLY A 58 -15.01 19.69 -34.05
CA GLY A 58 -13.56 19.43 -34.00
C GLY A 58 -13.20 18.39 -32.95
N CYS A 59 -13.20 17.12 -33.35
CA CYS A 59 -12.70 15.99 -32.55
C CYS A 59 -11.18 16.04 -32.47
N GLU A 60 -10.60 16.39 -31.32
CA GLU A 60 -9.17 16.12 -31.05
C GLU A 60 -8.90 15.69 -29.61
N SER A 61 -8.06 14.66 -29.51
CA SER A 61 -7.58 13.93 -28.33
C SER A 61 -7.17 14.78 -27.12
N PRO A 62 -7.38 14.30 -25.87
CA PRO A 62 -6.84 14.97 -24.70
C PRO A 62 -5.33 14.69 -24.57
N THR A 63 -4.52 15.59 -25.15
CA THR A 63 -3.09 15.68 -24.89
C THR A 63 -2.82 15.81 -23.39
N LYS A 64 -1.99 14.89 -22.88
CA LYS A 64 -1.50 14.81 -21.50
C LYS A 64 -0.81 16.12 -21.13
N LYS A 65 -1.49 17.02 -20.40
CA LYS A 65 -0.89 18.25 -19.89
C LYS A 65 0.20 17.90 -18.87
N THR A 66 1.45 17.98 -19.30
CA THR A 66 2.63 17.99 -18.45
C THR A 66 2.50 19.17 -17.49
N LYS A 67 2.27 18.88 -16.22
CA LYS A 67 2.20 19.90 -15.17
C LYS A 67 3.62 20.38 -14.89
N THR A 68 4.08 21.38 -15.63
CA THR A 68 5.28 22.15 -15.31
C THR A 68 5.12 22.68 -13.88
N LYS A 69 5.82 22.09 -12.92
CA LYS A 69 5.86 22.59 -11.54
C LYS A 69 6.68 23.87 -11.58
N SER A 70 6.00 25.01 -11.68
CA SER A 70 6.61 26.31 -11.37
C SER A 70 7.23 26.22 -9.97
N PRO A 71 8.48 26.67 -9.75
CA PRO A 71 9.09 26.65 -8.44
C PRO A 71 8.35 27.66 -7.56
N LYS A 72 7.39 27.16 -6.77
CA LYS A 72 6.82 27.95 -5.69
C LYS A 72 7.96 28.18 -4.70
N LYS A 73 8.41 29.44 -4.58
CA LYS A 73 9.29 29.86 -3.49
C LYS A 73 8.66 29.34 -2.18
N PRO A 74 9.40 28.62 -1.32
CA PRO A 74 8.86 28.20 -0.05
C PRO A 74 8.55 29.46 0.77
N VAL A 75 7.27 29.77 0.91
CA VAL A 75 6.81 30.72 1.92
C VAL A 75 6.91 29.97 3.25
N GLY A 76 7.86 30.34 4.11
CA GLY A 76 8.15 29.68 5.39
C GLY A 76 9.64 29.46 5.65
N LEU A 77 9.97 28.54 6.57
CA LEU A 77 11.31 28.16 7.09
C LEU A 77 12.32 27.65 6.01
N GLY A 78 12.17 27.98 4.73
CA GLY A 78 13.08 27.55 3.68
C GLY A 78 12.98 26.05 3.33
N PRO A 79 13.98 25.50 2.62
CA PRO A 79 14.05 24.07 2.28
C PRO A 79 14.14 23.20 3.54
N ILE A 80 13.69 21.95 3.43
CA ILE A 80 13.75 20.99 4.55
C ILE A 80 15.19 20.46 4.65
N PRO A 81 15.82 20.51 5.83
CA PRO A 81 17.20 20.10 6.00
C PRO A 81 17.40 18.60 5.77
N THR A 82 18.58 18.25 5.29
CA THR A 82 19.02 16.86 5.05
C THR A 82 19.78 16.28 6.23
N SER A 83 20.36 17.13 7.08
CA SER A 83 21.05 16.74 8.31
C SER A 83 20.69 17.68 9.46
N TYR A 84 20.92 17.24 10.70
CA TYR A 84 20.67 18.07 11.89
C TYR A 84 21.59 19.30 11.96
N GLU A 85 22.83 19.19 11.43
CA GLU A 85 23.80 20.28 11.43
C GLU A 85 23.38 21.43 10.52
N GLU A 86 22.87 21.10 9.33
CA GLU A 86 22.36 22.04 8.32
C GLU A 86 20.97 22.61 8.66
N ALA A 87 20.30 22.08 9.69
CA ALA A 87 19.00 22.56 10.11
C ALA A 87 19.08 24.01 10.64
N SER A 88 18.10 24.82 10.26
CA SER A 88 17.96 26.17 10.80
C SER A 88 17.61 26.13 12.29
N ASP A 89 17.80 27.25 12.98
CA ASP A 89 17.49 27.33 14.41
C ASP A 89 15.99 27.06 14.69
N GLU A 90 15.11 27.45 13.76
CA GLU A 90 13.68 27.13 13.86
C GLU A 90 13.41 25.63 13.73
N ASP A 91 14.10 24.93 12.83
CA ASP A 91 13.96 23.47 12.67
C ASP A 91 14.55 22.71 13.86
N LYS A 92 15.68 23.16 14.41
CA LYS A 92 16.26 22.61 15.65
C LYS A 92 15.30 22.80 16.82
N LEU A 93 14.64 23.96 16.91
CA LEU A 93 13.62 24.22 17.93
C LEU A 93 12.39 23.35 17.74
N LEU A 94 11.91 23.18 16.50
CA LEU A 94 10.80 22.29 16.15
C LEU A 94 11.06 20.86 16.65
N ILE A 95 12.26 20.33 16.39
CA ILE A 95 12.67 18.99 16.84
C ILE A 95 12.72 18.93 18.37
N ARG A 96 13.38 19.90 19.02
CA ARG A 96 13.50 19.95 20.48
C ARG A 96 12.14 19.99 21.17
N MET A 97 11.26 20.91 20.78
CA MET A 97 9.94 21.02 21.40
C MET A 97 9.09 19.76 21.16
N LYS A 98 9.30 19.07 20.04
CA LYS A 98 8.55 17.87 19.70
C LYS A 98 9.04 16.63 20.43
N GLU A 99 10.36 16.41 20.48
CA GLU A 99 10.95 15.17 20.98
C GLU A 99 11.38 15.27 22.45
N VAL A 100 11.90 16.42 22.89
CA VAL A 100 12.34 16.64 24.27
C VAL A 100 11.17 17.10 25.13
N ASP A 101 10.52 18.19 24.73
CA ASP A 101 9.43 18.78 25.52
C ASP A 101 8.08 18.08 25.30
N ASN A 102 7.97 17.21 24.30
CA ASN A 102 6.74 16.48 23.92
C ASN A 102 5.51 17.37 23.71
N LYS A 103 5.71 18.60 23.21
CA LYS A 103 4.64 19.58 23.05
C LYS A 103 3.67 19.23 21.90
N PRO A 104 2.40 19.63 22.03
CA PRO A 104 1.43 19.52 20.94
C PRO A 104 1.79 20.48 19.80
N TRP A 105 1.39 20.14 18.57
CA TRP A 105 1.73 20.92 17.38
C TRP A 105 1.24 22.38 17.42
N ALA A 106 0.14 22.65 18.12
CA ALA A 106 -0.40 24.00 18.26
C ALA A 106 0.54 24.92 19.05
N GLU A 107 1.14 24.42 20.14
CA GLU A 107 2.10 25.17 20.94
C GLU A 107 3.42 25.37 20.21
N ILE A 108 3.89 24.33 19.52
CA ILE A 108 5.11 24.41 18.69
C ILE A 108 4.93 25.45 17.59
N LYS A 109 3.77 25.43 16.91
CA LYS A 109 3.44 26.42 15.89
C LYS A 109 3.50 27.84 16.46
N LYS A 110 2.82 28.07 17.59
CA LYS A 110 2.81 29.38 18.24
C LYS A 110 4.22 29.87 18.60
N ALA A 111 5.04 29.01 19.18
CA ALA A 111 6.42 29.36 19.55
C ALA A 111 7.29 29.70 18.33
N LEU A 112 7.13 28.95 17.24
CA LEU A 112 7.87 29.23 16.00
C LEU A 112 7.39 30.50 15.30
N GLU A 113 6.08 30.80 15.33
CA GLU A 113 5.52 32.04 14.80
C GLU A 113 5.99 33.27 15.60
N GLU A 114 6.09 33.14 16.92
CA GLU A 114 6.58 34.18 17.83
C GLU A 114 8.04 34.54 17.53
N ILE A 115 8.88 33.55 17.23
CA ILE A 115 10.31 33.76 16.94
C ILE A 115 10.54 34.18 15.49
N THR A 116 9.85 33.56 14.53
CA THR A 116 10.05 33.81 13.09
C THR A 116 9.29 35.06 12.61
N GLY A 117 8.33 35.56 13.39
CA GLY A 117 7.46 36.69 13.02
C GLY A 117 6.59 36.43 11.80
N THR A 118 6.50 35.18 11.33
CA THR A 118 5.79 34.77 10.12
C THR A 118 4.78 33.69 10.45
N GLU A 119 3.54 33.83 9.96
CA GLU A 119 2.51 32.81 10.15
C GLU A 119 2.90 31.51 9.43
N LEU A 120 2.96 30.42 10.17
CA LEU A 120 3.33 29.11 9.67
C LEU A 120 2.08 28.34 9.25
N GLY A 121 2.05 27.89 8.01
CA GLY A 121 0.98 27.02 7.52
C GLY A 121 0.92 25.69 8.27
N ALA A 122 -0.14 24.91 8.04
CA ALA A 122 -0.37 23.59 8.64
C ALA A 122 0.68 22.50 8.28
N GLY A 123 1.81 22.87 7.68
CA GLY A 123 2.84 21.96 7.16
C GLY A 123 3.90 21.49 8.16
N LEU A 124 3.86 21.94 9.42
CA LEU A 124 4.89 21.61 10.43
C LEU A 124 5.02 20.11 10.69
N HIS A 125 3.90 19.38 10.79
CA HIS A 125 3.92 17.93 10.95
C HIS A 125 4.63 17.24 9.77
N VAL A 126 4.30 17.64 8.55
CA VAL A 126 4.92 17.09 7.33
C VAL A 126 6.40 17.44 7.26
N ARG A 127 6.78 18.66 7.64
CA ARG A 127 8.17 19.09 7.72
C ARG A 127 8.96 18.24 8.70
N TYR A 128 8.45 18.06 9.92
CA TYR A 128 9.06 17.20 10.93
C TYR A 128 9.19 15.74 10.48
N SER A 129 8.13 15.14 9.91
CA SER A 129 8.21 13.76 9.41
C SER A 129 9.29 13.59 8.33
N ARG A 130 9.48 14.59 7.47
CA ARG A 130 10.53 14.58 6.45
C ARG A 130 11.92 14.76 7.04
N MET A 131 12.10 15.67 8.00
CA MET A 131 13.37 15.81 8.70
C MET A 131 13.75 14.50 9.39
N LYS A 132 12.82 13.87 10.11
CA LYS A 132 13.08 12.57 10.75
C LYS A 132 13.53 11.52 9.73
N ALA A 133 12.87 11.45 8.57
CA ALA A 133 13.24 10.50 7.50
C ALA A 133 14.63 10.82 6.91
N ASN A 134 14.95 12.09 6.69
CA ASN A 134 16.25 12.52 6.16
C ASN A 134 17.39 12.22 7.13
N PHE A 135 17.14 12.33 8.43
CA PHE A 135 18.14 12.12 9.47
C PHE A 135 18.37 10.65 9.82
N VAL A 136 17.64 9.73 9.17
CA VAL A 136 17.93 8.30 9.29
C VAL A 136 19.26 8.02 8.60
N VAL A 137 20.24 7.59 9.40
CA VAL A 137 21.55 7.14 8.91
C VAL A 137 21.51 5.62 8.77
N PHE A 138 21.88 5.12 7.60
CA PHE A 138 22.07 3.69 7.37
C PHE A 138 23.50 3.30 7.76
N GLU A 139 23.66 2.13 8.40
CA GLU A 139 24.99 1.65 8.74
C GLU A 139 25.73 1.16 7.49
N LYS A 140 27.06 1.09 7.59
CA LYS A 140 27.90 0.65 6.47
C LYS A 140 27.60 -0.82 6.17
N GLY A 141 26.97 -1.06 5.02
CA GLY A 141 26.60 -2.40 4.55
C GLY A 141 25.10 -2.58 4.43
N ASP A 142 24.29 -1.84 5.19
CA ASP A 142 22.84 -1.92 5.15
C ASP A 142 22.27 -1.54 3.79
N GLU A 143 22.90 -0.58 3.11
CA GLU A 143 22.51 -0.19 1.75
C GLU A 143 22.59 -1.38 0.76
N GLN A 144 23.64 -2.20 0.88
CA GLN A 144 23.79 -3.39 0.03
C GLN A 144 22.76 -4.45 0.41
N VAL A 145 22.53 -4.66 1.72
CA VAL A 145 21.51 -5.58 2.22
C VAL A 145 20.11 -5.14 1.76
N LEU A 146 19.80 -3.85 1.78
CA LEU A 146 18.54 -3.28 1.30
C LEU A 146 18.33 -3.58 -0.19
N MET A 147 19.35 -3.33 -1.02
CA MET A 147 19.28 -3.57 -2.45
C MET A 147 19.12 -5.07 -2.77
N GLN A 148 19.84 -5.93 -2.07
CA GLN A 148 19.76 -7.38 -2.23
C GLN A 148 18.39 -7.90 -1.77
N SER A 149 17.92 -7.47 -0.59
CA SER A 149 16.62 -7.87 -0.04
C SER A 149 15.47 -7.44 -0.94
N LYS A 150 15.51 -6.21 -1.47
CA LYS A 150 14.51 -5.74 -2.43
C LYS A 150 14.44 -6.65 -3.65
N LYS A 151 15.59 -6.98 -4.25
CA LYS A 151 15.67 -7.85 -5.41
C LYS A 151 15.11 -9.24 -5.11
N GLU A 152 15.54 -9.87 -4.02
CA GLU A 152 15.07 -11.19 -3.63
C GLU A 152 13.56 -11.25 -3.38
N ILE A 153 13.01 -10.21 -2.74
CA ILE A 153 11.57 -10.11 -2.48
C ILE A 153 10.79 -9.92 -3.79
N GLU A 154 11.26 -9.06 -4.69
CA GLU A 154 10.62 -8.83 -5.99
C GLU A 154 10.64 -10.09 -6.86
N ASP A 155 11.77 -10.81 -6.90
CA ASP A 155 11.91 -12.06 -7.64
C ASP A 155 10.95 -13.13 -7.09
N LYS A 156 10.86 -13.28 -5.77
CA LYS A 156 9.90 -14.19 -5.12
C LYS A 156 8.46 -13.79 -5.41
N PHE A 157 8.14 -12.51 -5.29
CA PHE A 157 6.80 -12.00 -5.52
C PHE A 157 6.36 -12.19 -6.98
N GLU A 158 7.28 -12.09 -7.95
CA GLU A 158 6.95 -12.38 -9.34
C GLU A 158 6.60 -13.86 -9.53
N VAL A 159 7.39 -14.79 -8.99
CA VAL A 159 7.09 -16.23 -9.05
C VAL A 159 5.74 -16.53 -8.39
N GLU A 160 5.54 -16.05 -7.16
CA GLU A 160 4.29 -16.26 -6.42
C GLU A 160 3.08 -15.66 -7.12
N LYS A 161 3.22 -14.47 -7.69
CA LYS A 161 2.16 -13.82 -8.48
C LYS A 161 1.72 -14.74 -9.62
N TRP A 162 2.66 -15.27 -10.41
CA TRP A 162 2.31 -16.12 -11.54
C TRP A 162 1.75 -17.47 -11.11
N GLN A 163 2.22 -18.02 -9.98
CA GLN A 163 1.63 -19.21 -9.39
C GLN A 163 0.19 -18.96 -8.96
N LYS A 164 -0.08 -17.88 -8.21
CA LYS A 164 -1.44 -17.50 -7.79
C LYS A 164 -2.39 -17.28 -8.96
N ILE A 165 -1.90 -16.71 -10.07
CA ILE A 165 -2.71 -16.56 -11.28
C ILE A 165 -3.01 -17.93 -11.91
N ALA A 166 -2.03 -18.84 -11.97
CA ALA A 166 -2.25 -20.20 -12.47
C ALA A 166 -3.28 -20.96 -11.62
N ASP A 167 -3.16 -20.90 -10.30
CA ASP A 167 -4.13 -21.50 -9.36
C ASP A 167 -5.52 -20.86 -9.52
N SER A 168 -5.58 -19.55 -9.76
CA SER A 168 -6.84 -18.86 -10.05
C SER A 168 -7.47 -19.28 -11.39
N ILE A 169 -6.67 -19.67 -12.38
CA ILE A 169 -7.17 -20.23 -13.64
C ILE A 169 -7.67 -21.66 -13.42
N GLU A 170 -6.95 -22.48 -12.66
CA GLU A 170 -7.34 -23.85 -12.32
C GLU A 170 -8.66 -23.89 -11.56
N THR A 171 -8.84 -23.02 -10.57
CA THR A 171 -10.11 -22.91 -9.82
C THR A 171 -11.30 -22.45 -10.66
N LYS A 172 -11.08 -21.59 -11.66
CA LYS A 172 -12.16 -21.03 -12.50
C LYS A 172 -12.50 -21.89 -13.72
N THR A 173 -11.50 -22.56 -14.28
CA THR A 173 -11.63 -23.25 -15.57
C THR A 173 -11.42 -24.76 -15.47
N GLY A 174 -10.95 -25.25 -14.33
CA GLY A 174 -10.53 -26.65 -14.15
C GLY A 174 -9.19 -26.99 -14.81
N ASN A 175 -8.61 -26.07 -15.59
CA ASN A 175 -7.39 -26.32 -16.34
C ASN A 175 -6.15 -25.90 -15.57
N LYS A 176 -5.20 -26.82 -15.45
CA LYS A 176 -3.92 -26.57 -14.80
C LYS A 176 -2.86 -26.16 -15.80
N TYR A 177 -2.19 -25.05 -15.51
CA TYR A 177 -1.08 -24.55 -16.32
C TYR A 177 0.13 -24.27 -15.45
N PRO A 178 1.36 -24.50 -15.95
CA PRO A 178 2.55 -24.04 -15.25
C PRO A 178 2.60 -22.51 -15.26
N SER A 179 3.06 -21.91 -14.16
CA SER A 179 3.15 -20.45 -13.95
C SER A 179 3.89 -19.74 -15.09
N SER A 180 4.94 -20.34 -15.65
CA SER A 180 5.72 -19.81 -16.77
C SER A 180 4.92 -19.74 -18.09
N ALA A 181 4.01 -20.67 -18.35
CA ALA A 181 3.14 -20.64 -19.52
C ALA A 181 2.08 -19.54 -19.39
N VAL A 182 1.50 -19.39 -18.19
CA VAL A 182 0.56 -18.31 -17.88
C VAL A 182 1.22 -16.94 -18.08
N GLN A 183 2.46 -16.77 -17.60
CA GLN A 183 3.23 -15.54 -17.82
C GLN A 183 3.47 -15.26 -19.31
N LYS A 184 3.84 -16.26 -20.10
CA LYS A 184 4.04 -16.13 -21.56
C LYS A 184 2.74 -15.70 -22.26
N MET A 185 1.64 -16.38 -21.96
CA MET A 185 0.33 -16.06 -22.53
C MET A 185 -0.10 -14.63 -22.17
N TYR A 186 0.09 -14.21 -20.92
CA TYR A 186 -0.20 -12.83 -20.53
C TYR A 186 0.64 -11.81 -21.32
N LYS A 187 1.95 -12.05 -21.45
CA LYS A 187 2.84 -11.15 -22.23
C LYS A 187 2.42 -11.09 -23.70
N GLU A 188 2.02 -12.21 -24.29
CA GLU A 188 1.53 -12.27 -25.66
C GLU A 188 0.20 -11.53 -25.84
N LEU A 189 -0.76 -11.72 -24.93
CA LEU A 189 -2.03 -10.98 -24.94
C LEU A 189 -1.81 -9.48 -24.76
N ASN A 190 -0.89 -9.08 -23.88
CA ASN A 190 -0.58 -7.67 -23.65
C ASN A 190 0.12 -7.03 -24.86
N ARG A 191 0.98 -7.78 -25.57
CA ARG A 191 1.56 -7.34 -26.85
C ARG A 191 0.50 -7.14 -27.93
N LYS A 192 -0.42 -8.11 -28.08
CA LYS A 192 -1.54 -8.06 -29.02
C LYS A 192 -2.55 -6.95 -28.68
N SER A 193 -2.73 -6.65 -27.39
CA SER A 193 -3.65 -5.62 -26.92
C SER A 193 -3.08 -4.20 -26.99
N ASN A 194 -1.75 -4.03 -26.90
CA ASN A 194 -1.09 -2.73 -26.90
C ASN A 194 -0.46 -2.35 -28.25
N GLY A 195 -0.39 -3.29 -29.20
CA GLY A 195 0.14 -3.05 -30.53
C GLY A 195 -0.66 -3.86 -31.54
N ASN A 196 -1.33 -3.13 -32.43
CA ASN A 196 -1.94 -3.66 -33.65
C ASN A 196 -1.07 -4.79 -34.23
N GLY A 197 -1.63 -6.00 -34.33
CA GLY A 197 -0.96 -7.13 -34.95
C GLY A 197 -0.58 -6.81 -36.39
N ALA A 198 0.71 -6.64 -36.65
CA ALA A 198 1.28 -6.64 -37.98
C ALA A 198 2.66 -7.31 -37.92
N ALA A 199 2.68 -8.61 -38.21
CA ALA A 199 3.53 -9.21 -39.25
C ALA A 199 3.28 -10.72 -39.30
N VAL A 200 2.55 -11.14 -40.33
CA VAL A 200 2.57 -12.48 -40.90
C VAL A 200 3.82 -12.60 -41.80
N LYS A 201 4.30 -13.84 -41.97
CA LYS A 201 5.44 -14.36 -42.79
C LYS A 201 6.74 -14.51 -41.99
N ASP A 202 7.41 -15.67 -42.01
CA ASP A 202 7.79 -16.42 -43.22
C ASP A 202 7.40 -17.92 -43.25
N GLU A 203 6.96 -18.32 -44.45
CA GLU A 203 7.09 -19.68 -45.04
C GLU A 203 8.57 -19.87 -45.45
N GLU A 204 9.17 -21.02 -45.10
CA GLU A 204 9.62 -22.06 -46.05
C GLU A 204 9.90 -23.37 -45.29
#